data_AF-A0A6G4XRS2-F1
#
_entry.id   AF-A0A6G4XRS2-F1
#
_cell.length_a   1.000
_cell.length_b   1.000
_cell.length_c   1.000
_cell.angle_alpha   90.00
_cell.angle_beta   90.00
_cell.angle_gamma   90.00
#
_symmetry.space_group_name_H-M   'P 1'
#
loop_
_entity.id
_entity.type
_entity.pdbx_description
1 polymer ?
#
loop_
_entity_poly.entity_id
_entity_poly.type
_entity_poly.pdbx_seq_one_letter_code
_entity_poly.pdbx_strand_id
1 'polypeptide(L)' 'MNDVLPNQRVHKADRGEGTVLYGLRQGKFRVRFDSGAEEVVHQDHLEPAPARPRMGQAH' A
#
# COMPACT_ATOMS: atom_id res chain seq x y z
N MET A 1 -11.23 10.99 3.17
CA MET A 1 -9.94 10.42 3.60
C MET A 1 -9.81 9.10 2.87
N ASN A 2 -8.76 8.89 2.08
CA ASN A 2 -8.54 7.59 1.43
C ASN A 2 -7.83 6.70 2.45
N ASP A 3 -8.59 5.89 3.18
CA ASP A 3 -8.04 4.95 4.15
C ASP A 3 -7.24 3.86 3.42
N VAL A 4 -5.99 3.65 3.84
CA VAL A 4 -5.15 2.57 3.33
C VAL A 4 -5.70 1.23 3.83
N LEU A 5 -5.93 0.28 2.91
CA LEU A 5 -6.55 -1.01 3.18
C LEU A 5 -5.53 -2.16 3.14
N PRO A 6 -5.76 -3.26 3.89
CA PRO A 6 -5.03 -4.50 3.67
C PRO A 6 -5.14 -4.99 2.22
N ASN A 7 -4.06 -5.56 1.69
CA ASN A 7 -3.85 -5.96 0.30
C ASN A 7 -3.82 -4.83 -0.74
N GLN A 8 -3.83 -3.57 -0.29
CA GLN A 8 -3.68 -2.43 -1.18
C GLN A 8 -2.22 -2.25 -1.60
N ARG A 9 -2.00 -1.89 -2.87
CA ARG A 9 -0.70 -1.38 -3.31
C ARG A 9 -0.50 0.06 -2.85
N VAL A 10 0.68 0.33 -2.33
CA VAL A 10 1.11 1.64 -1.86
C VAL A 10 2.50 1.96 -2.39
N HIS A 11 2.83 3.24 -2.44
CA HIS A 11 4.14 3.72 -2.79
C HIS A 11 4.73 4.53 -1.61
N LYS A 12 6.00 4.29 -1.29
CA LYS A 12 6.76 5.04 -0.29
C LYS A 12 7.97 5.67 -0.96
N ALA A 13 8.12 6.98 -0.84
CA ALA A 13 9.13 7.75 -1.59
C ALA A 13 10.57 7.22 -1.49
N ASP A 14 10.96 6.65 -0.35
CA ASP A 14 12.31 6.11 -0.12
C ASP A 14 12.46 4.59 -0.38
N ARG A 15 11.36 3.84 -0.54
CA ARG A 15 11.39 2.38 -0.75
C ARG A 15 10.82 1.92 -2.09
N GLY A 16 9.99 2.74 -2.74
CA GLY A 16 9.23 2.38 -3.92
C GLY A 16 7.88 1.73 -3.58
N GLU A 17 7.41 0.86 -4.47
CA GLU A 17 6.11 0.20 -4.36
C GLU A 17 6.11 -0.97 -3.36
N GLY A 18 4.98 -1.17 -2.69
CA GLY A 18 4.75 -2.29 -1.80
C GLY A 18 3.27 -2.64 -1.65
N THR A 19 3.00 -3.73 -0.94
CA THR A 19 1.65 -4.21 -0.62
C THR A 19 1.44 -4.18 0.88
N VAL A 20 0.33 -3.57 1.30
CA VAL A 20 -0.09 -3.58 2.70
C VAL A 20 -0.52 -4.99 3.08
N LEU A 21 0.08 -5.55 4.12
CA LEU A 21 -0.31 -6.86 4.65
C LEU A 21 -1.50 -6.71 5.61
N TYR A 22 -1.36 -5.82 6.60
CA TYR A 22 -2.40 -5.54 7.60
C TYR A 22 -2.16 -4.19 8.28
N GLY A 23 -3.24 -3.60 8.78
CA GLY A 23 -3.22 -2.38 9.59
C GLY A 23 -2.88 -2.67 11.06
N LEU A 24 -2.22 -1.71 11.69
CA LEU A 24 -1.89 -1.66 13.11
C LEU A 24 -2.64 -0.49 13.74
N ARG A 25 -2.64 -0.41 15.07
CA ARG A 25 -3.20 0.75 15.79
C ARG A 25 -2.38 2.01 15.46
N GLN A 26 -3.03 3.18 15.55
CA GLN A 26 -2.41 4.50 15.31
C GLN A 26 -2.00 4.75 13.85
N GLY A 27 -2.78 4.31 12.86
CA GLY A 27 -2.53 4.67 11.44
C GLY A 27 -1.25 4.09 10.85
N LYS A 28 -0.70 3.01 11.45
CA LYS A 28 0.49 2.31 10.96
C LYS A 28 0.06 1.06 10.20
N PHE A 29 0.83 0.71 9.18
CA PHE A 29 0.57 -0.46 8.33
C PHE A 29 1.84 -1.26 8.16
N ARG A 30 1.72 -2.60 8.23
CA ARG A 30 2.81 -3.49 7.84
C ARG A 30 2.79 -3.63 6.32
N VAL A 31 3.84 -3.19 5.65
CA VAL A 31 3.96 -3.20 4.19
C VAL A 31 5.10 -4.12 3.79
N ARG A 32 4.86 -4.96 2.78
CA ARG A 32 5.90 -5.73 2.09
C ARG A 32 6.23 -5.04 0.78
N PHE A 33 7.44 -4.52 0.64
CA PHE A 33 7.92 -3.85 -0.56
C PHE A 33 8.30 -4.87 -1.64
N ASP A 34 8.30 -4.44 -2.90
CA ASP A 34 8.68 -5.26 -4.04
C ASP A 34 10.18 -5.69 -3.97
N SER A 35 10.99 -5.00 -3.17
CA SER A 35 12.36 -5.40 -2.81
C SER A 35 12.44 -6.64 -1.89
N GLY A 36 11.31 -7.10 -1.36
CA GLY A 36 11.21 -8.16 -0.36
C GLY A 36 11.33 -7.69 1.09
N ALA A 37 11.61 -6.41 1.34
CA ALA A 37 11.67 -5.85 2.68
C ALA A 37 10.26 -5.69 3.29
N GLU A 38 10.14 -5.97 4.59
CA GLU A 38 8.90 -5.73 5.34
C GLU A 38 9.10 -4.70 6.44
N GLU A 39 8.30 -3.64 6.43
CA GLU A 39 8.42 -2.56 7.40
C GLU A 39 7.05 -2.09 7.90
N VAL A 40 7.05 -1.51 9.09
CA VAL A 40 5.88 -0.81 9.63
C VAL A 40 6.00 0.66 9.24
N VAL A 41 5.04 1.14 8.47
CA VAL A 41 5.05 2.49 7.90
C VAL A 41 3.78 3.22 8.31
N HIS A 42 3.89 4.50 8.66
CA HIS A 42 2.71 5.33 8.92
C HIS A 42 1.99 5.65 7.61
N GLN A 43 0.66 5.69 7.63
CA GLN A 43 -0.14 5.98 6.43
C GLN A 43 0.21 7.30 5.75
N ASP A 44 0.67 8.30 6.52
CA ASP A 44 1.07 9.60 5.97
C ASP A 44 2.33 9.53 5.09
N HIS A 45 3.09 8.43 5.17
CA HIS A 45 4.23 8.15 4.30
C HIS A 45 3.90 7.18 3.15
N LEU A 46 2.63 6.76 3.05
CA LEU A 46 2.15 5.83 2.04
C LEU A 46 1.20 6.55 1.12
N GLU A 47 1.53 6.57 -0.16
CA GLU A 47 0.62 7.03 -1.19
C GLU A 47 -0.12 5.82 -1.78
N PRO A 48 -1.47 5.86 -1.88
CA PRO A 48 -2.22 4.85 -2.60
C PRO A 48 -1.68 4.75 -4.03
N ALA A 49 -1.08 3.61 -4.38
CA ALA A 49 -0.77 3.37 -5.77
C ALA A 49 -2.11 3.19 -6.50
N PRO A 50 -2.31 3.81 -7.67
CA PRO A 50 -3.54 3.61 -8.43
C PRO A 50 -3.73 2.11 -8.60
N ALA A 51 -4.88 1.59 -8.12
CA ALA A 51 -5.27 0.24 -8.44
C ALA A 51 -5.29 0.16 -9.96
N ARG A 52 -4.32 -0.55 -10.56
CA ARG A 52 -4.25 -0.68 -12.02
C ARG A 52 -5.67 -1.01 -12.49
N PRO A 53 -6.31 -0.16 -13.30
CA PRO A 53 -7.65 -0.45 -13.76
C PRO A 53 -7.57 -1.83 -14.39
N ARG A 54 -8.39 -2.78 -13.91
CA ARG A 54 -8.65 -4.02 -14.64
C ARG A 54 -9.37 -3.59 -15.92
N MET A 55 -8.64 -3.16 -16.94
CA MET A 55 -9.17 -3.05 -18.30
C MET A 55 -9.46 -4.49 -18.74
N GLY A 56 -10.70 -4.92 -18.48
CA GLY A 56 -11.14 -6.30 -18.67
C GLY A 56 -12.57 -6.60 -18.21
N GLN A 57 -13.39 -5.61 -17.85
CA GLN A 57 -14.85 -5.76 -17.88
C GLN A 57 -15.38 -4.88 -19.02
N ALA A 58 -15.22 -5.38 -20.25
CA ALA A 58 -16.18 -5.06 -21.29
C ALA A 58 -17.42 -5.90 -20.97
N HIS A 59 -18.53 -5.22 -20.69
CA HIS A 59 -19.84 -5.81 -20.49
C HIS A 59 -20.53 -6.05 -21.84
#